data_AF-A0A9E4YED9-F1
#
_entry.id   AF-A0A9E4YED9-F1
#
_cell.length_a   1.000
_cell.length_b   1.000
_cell.length_c   1.000
_cell.angle_alpha   90.00
_cell.angle_beta   90.00
_cell.angle_gamma   90.00
#
_symmetry.space_group_name_H-M   'P 1'
#
loop_
_entity.id
_entity.type
_entity.pdbx_description
1 polymer ?
#
loop_
_entity_poly.entity_id
_entity_poly.type
_entity_poly.pdbx_seq_one_letter_code
_entity_poly.pdbx_strand_id
1 'polypeptide(L)'
;MLSFLIIGIYWANHHSFLELFRRTDHTFLMLNVIFLMAIAFLPFPTAVLGEYLKEGAQRADAVTFYSLGLLLPATTWCLLWLYGRWRGLLVEGLEPSYVRLATIQFLVSVALYGAAVAVSFVEPWAALAVCVDLTLLYLLPPRRPVFTAGAGKP
;
A
#
# COMPACT_ATOMS: atom_id res chain seq x y z
N MET A 1 -11.56 1.52 -17.29
CA MET A 1 -11.42 0.05 -17.13
C MET A 1 -10.14 -0.32 -16.38
N LEU A 2 -8.98 0.24 -16.73
CA LEU A 2 -7.71 -0.03 -16.03
C LEU A 2 -7.78 0.27 -14.52
N SER A 3 -8.38 1.40 -14.11
CA SER A 3 -8.54 1.76 -12.69
C SER A 3 -9.37 0.76 -11.90
N PHE A 4 -10.42 0.17 -12.49
CA PHE A 4 -11.22 -0.88 -11.85
C PHE A 4 -10.40 -2.16 -11.63
N LEU A 5 -9.58 -2.52 -12.61
CA LEU A 5 -8.68 -3.68 -12.55
C LEU A 5 -7.63 -3.50 -11.44
N ILE A 6 -7.04 -2.30 -11.34
CA ILE A 6 -6.09 -1.94 -10.27
C ILE A 6 -6.78 -2.04 -8.90
N ILE A 7 -7.97 -1.44 -8.74
CA ILE A 7 -8.74 -1.53 -7.50
C ILE A 7 -9.05 -3.00 -7.15
N GLY A 8 -9.42 -3.82 -8.13
CA GLY A 8 -9.69 -5.25 -7.93
C GLY A 8 -8.48 -6.04 -7.45
N ILE A 9 -7.29 -5.75 -7.98
CA ILE A 9 -6.03 -6.39 -7.53
C ILE A 9 -5.69 -5.95 -6.10
N TYR A 10 -5.83 -4.66 -5.80
CA TYR A 10 -5.68 -4.14 -4.44
C TYR A 10 -6.64 -4.84 -3.47
N TRP A 11 -7.88 -5.07 -3.88
CA TRP A 11 -8.88 -5.77 -3.08
C TRP A 11 -8.53 -7.24 -2.84
N ALA A 12 -8.09 -7.97 -3.88
CA ALA A 12 -7.64 -9.36 -3.74
C ALA A 12 -6.42 -9.50 -2.81
N ASN A 13 -5.44 -8.61 -2.96
CA ASN A 13 -4.28 -8.54 -2.07
C ASN A 13 -4.68 -8.17 -0.64
N HIS A 14 -5.67 -7.29 -0.48
CA HIS A 14 -6.19 -6.90 0.82
C HIS A 14 -6.91 -8.06 1.52
N HIS A 15 -7.69 -8.86 0.79
CA HIS A 15 -8.34 -10.03 1.36
C HIS A 15 -7.31 -11.06 1.87
N SER A 16 -6.28 -11.34 1.06
CA SER A 16 -5.15 -12.21 1.46
C SER A 16 -4.39 -11.66 2.67
N PHE A 17 -4.34 -10.33 2.83
CA PHE A 17 -3.74 -9.68 3.99
C PHE A 17 -4.62 -9.78 5.24
N LEU A 18 -5.95 -9.66 5.11
CA LEU A 18 -6.89 -9.83 6.22
C LEU A 18 -6.87 -11.26 6.78
N GLU A 19 -6.61 -12.27 5.94
CA GLU A 19 -6.43 -13.66 6.38
C GLU A 19 -5.26 -13.84 7.37
N LEU A 20 -4.30 -12.91 7.41
CA LEU A 20 -3.21 -12.93 8.40
C LEU A 20 -3.66 -12.52 9.81
N PHE A 21 -4.91 -12.08 9.99
CA PHE A 21 -5.46 -11.65 11.27
C PHE A 21 -6.55 -12.62 11.76
N ARG A 22 -6.35 -13.20 12.95
CA ARG A 22 -7.31 -14.11 13.59
C ARG A 22 -8.45 -13.37 14.27
N ARG A 23 -8.21 -12.14 14.72
CA ARG A 23 -9.18 -11.30 15.43
C ARG A 23 -9.12 -9.89 14.89
N THR A 24 -10.26 -9.21 14.87
CA THR A 24 -10.35 -7.79 14.52
C THR A 24 -11.09 -7.06 15.63
N ASP A 25 -10.56 -5.93 16.09
CA ASP A 25 -11.26 -5.04 17.01
C ASP A 25 -11.81 -3.80 16.29
N HIS A 26 -12.59 -2.97 16.99
CA HIS A 26 -13.21 -1.79 16.40
C HIS A 26 -12.19 -0.82 15.80
N THR A 27 -11.04 -0.62 16.44
CA THR A 27 -9.99 0.26 15.94
C THR A 27 -9.36 -0.28 14.67
N PHE A 28 -9.11 -1.59 14.59
CA PHE A 28 -8.65 -2.23 13.34
C PHE A 28 -9.64 -2.01 12.20
N LEU A 29 -10.94 -2.15 12.46
CA LEU A 29 -11.99 -1.91 11.47
C LEU A 29 -12.04 -0.44 11.02
N MET A 30 -11.85 0.51 11.93
CA MET A 30 -11.78 1.94 11.57
C MET A 30 -10.55 2.27 10.72
N LEU A 31 -9.38 1.72 11.05
CA LEU A 31 -8.19 1.83 10.19
C LEU A 31 -8.43 1.24 8.81
N ASN A 32 -9.20 0.14 8.75
CA ASN A 32 -9.59 -0.48 7.48
C ASN A 32 -10.48 0.42 6.64
N VAL A 33 -11.45 1.11 7.24
CA VAL A 33 -12.29 2.09 6.53
C VAL A 33 -11.45 3.25 5.97
N ILE A 34 -10.48 3.76 6.74
CA ILE A 34 -9.56 4.82 6.28
C ILE A 34 -8.73 4.32 5.08
N PHE A 35 -8.26 3.09 5.12
CA PHE A 35 -7.55 2.46 4.01
C PHE A 35 -8.44 2.32 2.75
N LEU A 36 -9.68 1.86 2.91
CA LEU A 36 -10.63 1.76 1.80
C LEU A 36 -10.94 3.14 1.20
N MET A 37 -11.08 4.17 2.02
CA MET A 37 -11.21 5.56 1.58
C MET A 37 -10.00 5.99 0.75
N ALA A 38 -8.78 5.66 1.18
CA ALA A 38 -7.56 6.00 0.45
C ALA A 38 -7.49 5.34 -0.94
N ILE A 39 -7.88 4.07 -1.07
CA ILE A 39 -7.95 3.40 -2.38
C ILE A 39 -9.07 3.99 -3.25
N ALA A 40 -10.25 4.22 -2.67
CA ALA A 40 -11.37 4.81 -3.39
C ALA A 40 -11.06 6.22 -3.89
N PHE A 41 -10.13 6.92 -3.23
CA PHE A 41 -9.65 8.24 -3.64
C PHE A 41 -8.66 8.19 -4.82
N LEU A 42 -7.90 7.11 -5.04
CA LEU A 42 -6.87 7.00 -6.09
C LEU A 42 -7.28 7.41 -7.52
N PRO A 43 -8.52 7.19 -8.00
CA PRO A 43 -8.93 7.64 -9.32
C PRO A 43 -8.81 9.16 -9.50
N PHE A 44 -9.00 9.96 -8.45
CA PHE A 44 -8.91 11.41 -8.50
C PHE A 44 -7.49 11.93 -8.80
N PRO A 45 -6.44 11.62 -8.00
CA PRO A 45 -5.08 12.01 -8.33
C PRO A 45 -4.59 11.40 -9.64
N THR A 46 -5.09 10.22 -10.02
CA THR A 46 -4.77 9.61 -11.33
C THR A 46 -5.34 10.43 -12.50
N ALA A 47 -6.56 10.97 -12.36
CA ALA A 47 -7.17 11.84 -13.37
C ALA A 47 -6.43 13.17 -13.50
N VAL A 48 -6.11 13.81 -12.36
CA VAL A 48 -5.30 15.04 -12.29
C VAL A 48 -3.94 14.83 -12.98
N LEU A 49 -3.27 13.71 -12.69
CA LEU A 49 -2.03 13.37 -13.38
C LEU A 49 -2.24 13.28 -14.91
N GLY A 50 -3.28 12.58 -15.36
CA GLY A 50 -3.58 12.41 -16.79
C GLY A 50 -3.82 13.71 -17.55
N GLU A 51 -4.45 14.70 -16.91
CA GLU A 51 -4.72 16.02 -17.49
C GLU A 51 -3.44 16.88 -17.56
N TYR A 52 -2.71 16.98 -16.45
CA TYR A 52 -1.61 17.93 -16.31
C TYR A 52 -0.23 17.37 -16.65
N LEU A 53 -0.09 16.06 -16.95
CA LEU A 53 1.20 15.48 -17.34
C LEU A 53 1.76 16.10 -18.64
N LYS A 54 0.86 16.49 -19.56
CA LYS A 54 1.21 17.06 -20.87
C LYS A 54 1.51 18.55 -20.79
N GLU A 55 0.91 19.27 -19.84
CA GLU A 55 1.08 20.71 -19.66
C GLU A 55 2.29 20.99 -18.75
N GLY A 56 3.44 21.28 -19.38
CA GLY A 56 4.75 21.31 -18.71
C GLY A 56 4.88 22.25 -17.51
N ALA A 57 4.02 23.26 -17.35
CA ALA A 57 4.05 24.20 -16.23
C ALA A 57 3.45 23.64 -14.92
N GLN A 58 2.50 22.70 -15.00
CA GLN A 58 1.76 22.17 -13.84
C GLN A 58 2.09 20.69 -13.56
N ARG A 59 3.02 20.12 -14.34
CA ARG A 59 3.44 18.72 -14.22
C ARG A 59 3.96 18.36 -12.82
N ALA A 60 4.78 19.22 -12.22
CA ALA A 60 5.39 18.93 -10.91
C ALA A 60 4.31 18.82 -9.81
N ASP A 61 3.32 19.71 -9.84
CA ASP A 61 2.21 19.69 -8.89
C ASP A 61 1.34 18.44 -9.09
N ALA A 62 1.06 18.09 -10.35
CA ALA A 62 0.27 16.90 -10.69
C ALA A 62 0.95 15.60 -10.25
N VAL A 63 2.27 15.47 -10.48
CA VAL A 63 3.05 14.32 -10.01
C VAL A 63 3.11 14.29 -8.48
N THR A 64 3.31 15.43 -7.82
CA THR A 64 3.33 15.51 -6.36
C THR A 64 1.99 15.07 -5.77
N PHE A 65 0.89 15.56 -6.34
CA PHE A 65 -0.46 15.18 -5.92
C PHE A 65 -0.73 13.69 -6.14
N TYR A 66 -0.24 13.13 -7.25
CA TYR A 66 -0.31 11.69 -7.51
C TYR A 66 0.50 10.85 -6.52
N SER A 67 1.74 11.24 -6.25
CA SER A 67 2.61 10.58 -5.27
C SER A 67 2.02 10.61 -3.86
N LEU A 68 1.42 11.75 -3.45
CA LEU A 68 0.68 11.86 -2.19
C LEU A 68 -0.54 10.92 -2.17
N GLY A 69 -1.27 10.83 -3.29
CA GLY A 69 -2.38 9.91 -3.46
C GLY A 69 -1.99 8.44 -3.23
N LEU A 70 -0.81 8.02 -3.69
CA LEU A 70 -0.27 6.67 -3.48
C LEU A 70 0.34 6.45 -2.08
N LEU A 71 0.88 7.51 -1.46
CA LEU A 71 1.42 7.45 -0.11
C LEU A 71 0.33 7.15 0.93
N LEU A 72 -0.90 7.64 0.74
CA LEU A 72 -2.03 7.43 1.63
C LEU A 72 -2.40 5.93 1.83
N PRO A 73 -2.69 5.14 0.77
CA PRO A 73 -2.98 3.72 0.93
C PRO A 73 -1.77 2.94 1.45
N ALA A 74 -0.53 3.29 1.05
CA ALA A 74 0.67 2.65 1.57
C ALA A 74 0.83 2.85 3.09
N THR A 75 0.61 4.08 3.56
CA THR A 75 0.71 4.45 4.97
C THR A 75 -0.36 3.78 5.81
N THR A 76 -1.61 3.83 5.35
CA THR A 76 -2.75 3.22 6.07
C THR A 76 -2.64 1.70 6.13
N TRP A 77 -2.15 1.05 5.07
CA TRP A 77 -1.84 -0.38 5.09
C TRP A 77 -0.74 -0.71 6.10
N CYS A 78 0.34 0.08 6.13
CA CYS A 78 1.42 -0.07 7.11
C CYS A 78 0.89 0.08 8.55
N LEU A 79 0.02 1.06 8.80
CA LEU A 79 -0.61 1.27 10.10
C LEU A 79 -1.49 0.09 10.52
N LEU A 80 -2.30 -0.48 9.62
CA LEU A 80 -3.08 -1.70 9.88
C LEU A 80 -2.17 -2.85 10.33
N TRP A 81 -1.08 -3.08 9.59
CA TRP A 81 -0.12 -4.14 9.90
C TRP A 81 0.56 -3.93 11.25
N LEU A 82 1.08 -2.72 11.51
CA LEU A 82 1.74 -2.40 12.77
C LEU A 82 0.77 -2.48 13.95
N TYR A 83 -0.44 -1.97 13.79
CA TYR A 83 -1.48 -1.99 14.83
C TYR A 83 -1.87 -3.43 15.17
N GLY A 84 -2.22 -4.23 14.17
CA GLY A 84 -2.66 -5.60 14.42
C GLY A 84 -1.54 -6.48 14.99
N ARG A 85 -0.27 -6.23 14.62
CA ARG A 85 0.85 -6.90 15.27
C ARG A 85 1.07 -6.45 16.72
N TRP A 86 1.00 -5.15 17.00
CA TRP A 86 1.13 -4.60 18.35
C TRP A 86 0.03 -5.11 19.28
N ARG A 87 -1.18 -5.30 18.76
CA ARG A 87 -2.35 -5.80 19.50
C ARG A 87 -2.45 -7.33 19.53
N GLY A 88 -1.52 -8.05 18.91
CA GLY A 88 -1.54 -9.52 18.87
C GLY A 88 -2.75 -10.09 18.12
N LEU A 89 -3.22 -9.39 17.08
CA LEU A 89 -4.36 -9.79 16.25
C LEU A 89 -4.00 -10.79 15.15
N LEU A 90 -2.71 -11.00 14.90
CA LEU A 90 -2.21 -11.90 13.87
C LEU A 90 -2.55 -13.36 14.16
N VAL A 91 -2.65 -14.17 13.11
CA VAL A 91 -2.80 -15.63 13.21
C VAL A 91 -1.58 -16.22 13.92
N GLU A 92 -1.85 -17.20 14.78
CA GLU A 92 -0.82 -17.92 15.52
C GLU A 92 0.04 -18.78 14.58
N GLY A 93 1.31 -18.96 14.94
CA GLY A 93 2.22 -19.82 14.17
C GLY A 93 2.88 -19.17 12.95
N LEU A 94 2.64 -17.89 12.67
CA LEU A 94 3.41 -17.17 11.65
C LEU A 94 4.90 -17.14 12.01
N GLU A 95 5.76 -17.45 11.04
CA GLU A 95 7.19 -17.45 11.24
C GLU A 95 7.71 -16.04 11.59
N PRO A 96 8.56 -15.87 12.63
CA PRO A 96 9.09 -14.56 12.99
C PRO A 96 9.85 -13.87 11.86
N SER A 97 10.51 -14.63 10.98
CA SER A 97 11.24 -14.10 9.82
C SER A 97 10.28 -13.51 8.77
N TYR A 98 9.15 -14.19 8.50
CA TYR A 98 8.09 -13.72 7.62
C TYR A 98 7.50 -12.41 8.15
N VAL A 99 7.16 -12.40 9.45
CA VAL A 99 6.61 -11.23 10.14
C VAL A 99 7.59 -10.05 10.06
N ARG A 100 8.89 -10.25 10.30
CA ARG A 100 9.92 -9.22 10.16
C ARG A 100 10.04 -8.71 8.71
N LEU A 101 10.09 -9.61 7.74
CA LEU A 101 10.23 -9.26 6.32
C LEU A 101 9.04 -8.46 5.79
N ALA A 102 7.81 -8.87 6.14
CA ALA A 102 6.60 -8.12 5.80
C ALA A 102 6.62 -6.71 6.40
N THR A 103 7.09 -6.57 7.64
CA THR A 103 7.28 -5.25 8.29
C THR A 103 8.21 -4.34 7.50
N ILE A 104 9.38 -4.87 7.16
CA ILE A 104 10.40 -4.12 6.43
C ILE A 104 9.83 -3.71 5.08
N GLN A 105 9.13 -4.62 4.39
CA GLN A 105 8.49 -4.33 3.12
C GLN A 105 7.47 -3.17 3.23
N PHE A 106 6.58 -3.17 4.23
CA PHE A 106 5.62 -2.08 4.41
C PHE A 106 6.30 -0.75 4.76
N LEU A 107 7.28 -0.76 5.67
CA LEU A 107 8.03 0.45 6.04
C LEU A 107 8.82 1.01 4.86
N VAL A 108 9.53 0.15 4.12
CA VAL A 108 10.27 0.54 2.91
C VAL A 108 9.32 1.11 1.86
N SER A 109 8.14 0.53 1.68
CA SER A 109 7.17 1.06 0.71
C SER A 109 6.70 2.46 1.08
N VAL A 110 6.36 2.71 2.35
CA VAL A 110 6.00 4.05 2.83
C VAL A 110 7.16 5.03 2.64
N ALA A 111 8.38 4.61 2.97
CA ALA A 111 9.57 5.43 2.80
C ALA A 111 9.85 5.76 1.33
N LEU A 112 9.68 4.81 0.40
CA LEU A 112 9.90 5.03 -1.01
C LEU A 112 8.82 5.93 -1.63
N TYR A 113 7.55 5.78 -1.26
CA TYR A 113 6.51 6.74 -1.68
C TYR A 113 6.74 8.13 -1.08
N GLY A 114 7.17 8.22 0.18
CA GLY A 114 7.56 9.50 0.80
C GLY A 114 8.75 10.15 0.09
N ALA A 115 9.74 9.36 -0.30
CA ALA A 115 10.87 9.82 -1.11
C ALA A 115 10.41 10.28 -2.51
N ALA A 116 9.47 9.57 -3.15
CA ALA A 116 8.92 9.98 -4.44
C ALA A 116 8.20 11.33 -4.36
N VAL A 117 7.49 11.61 -3.26
CA VAL A 117 6.91 12.95 -3.00
C VAL A 117 8.01 14.01 -2.83
N ALA A 118 9.11 13.70 -2.15
CA ALA A 118 10.21 14.66 -2.01
C ALA A 118 10.92 14.92 -3.36
N VAL A 119 11.12 13.87 -4.15
CA VAL A 119 11.76 13.94 -5.47
C VAL A 119 10.90 14.66 -6.50
N SER A 120 9.56 14.59 -6.40
CA SER A 120 8.66 15.20 -7.39
C SER A 120 8.77 16.72 -7.49
N PHE A 121 9.27 17.40 -6.44
CA PHE A 121 9.54 18.84 -6.47
C PHE A 121 10.73 19.23 -7.37
N VAL A 122 11.65 18.30 -7.62
CA VAL A 122 12.89 18.56 -8.36
C VAL A 122 12.88 17.84 -9.70
N GLU A 123 12.48 16.56 -9.70
CA GLU A 123 12.48 15.69 -10.86
C GLU A 123 11.15 14.89 -10.91
N PRO A 124 10.12 15.43 -11.60
CA PRO A 124 8.81 14.79 -11.69
C PRO A 124 8.80 13.44 -12.43
N TRP A 125 9.70 13.23 -13.39
CA TRP A 125 9.74 11.98 -14.19
C TRP A 125 10.31 10.81 -13.38
N ALA A 126 11.35 11.06 -12.59
CA ALA A 126 11.95 10.11 -11.67
C ALA A 126 10.98 9.75 -10.56
N ALA A 127 10.27 10.74 -9.99
CA ALA A 127 9.21 10.47 -9.02
C ALA A 127 8.09 9.61 -9.62
N LEU A 128 7.63 9.94 -10.82
CA LEU A 128 6.60 9.18 -11.52
C LEU A 128 7.07 7.74 -11.83
N ALA A 129 8.31 7.56 -12.26
CA ALA A 129 8.88 6.24 -12.51
C ALA A 129 8.88 5.39 -11.24
N VAL A 130 9.36 5.94 -10.11
CA VAL A 130 9.33 5.26 -8.80
C VAL A 130 7.89 4.89 -8.40
N CYS A 131 6.93 5.80 -8.55
CA CYS A 131 5.53 5.53 -8.23
C CYS A 131 4.94 4.41 -9.09
N VAL A 132 5.19 4.43 -10.40
CA VAL A 132 4.71 3.40 -11.33
C VAL A 132 5.37 2.06 -11.02
N ASP A 133 6.70 2.02 -10.88
CA ASP A 133 7.44 0.79 -10.60
C ASP A 133 6.98 0.13 -9.31
N LEU A 134 6.81 0.91 -8.23
CA LEU A 134 6.28 0.40 -6.97
C LEU A 134 4.85 -0.12 -7.12
N THR A 135 3.98 0.64 -7.79
CA THR A 135 2.60 0.23 -8.02
C THR A 135 2.54 -1.08 -8.81
N LEU A 136 3.39 -1.24 -9.83
CA LEU A 136 3.49 -2.47 -10.61
C LEU A 136 4.01 -3.65 -9.77
N LEU A 137 4.97 -3.44 -8.87
CA LEU A 137 5.43 -4.48 -7.95
C LEU A 137 4.31 -4.95 -7.01
N TYR A 138 3.42 -4.04 -6.59
CA TYR A 138 2.23 -4.39 -5.82
C TYR A 138 1.19 -5.21 -6.60
N LEU A 139 1.25 -5.25 -7.94
CA LEU A 139 0.42 -6.15 -8.74
C LEU A 139 0.85 -7.62 -8.63
N LEU A 140 2.09 -7.87 -8.20
CA LEU A 140 2.58 -9.23 -7.99
C LEU A 140 1.89 -9.85 -6.76
N PRO A 141 1.59 -11.15 -6.80
CA PRO A 141 0.93 -11.82 -5.68
C PRO A 141 1.77 -11.69 -4.41
N PRO A 142 1.14 -11.43 -3.25
CA PRO A 142 1.84 -11.30 -1.99
C PRO A 142 2.58 -12.60 -1.65
N ARG A 143 3.70 -12.48 -0.94
CA ARG A 143 4.45 -13.64 -0.46
C ARG A 143 3.53 -14.50 0.41
N ARG A 144 3.47 -15.79 0.09
CA ARG A 144 2.67 -16.77 0.85
C ARG A 144 3.11 -16.78 2.32
N PRO A 145 2.16 -16.80 3.28
CA PRO A 145 2.50 -16.89 4.69
C PRO A 145 3.27 -18.18 4.97
N VAL A 146 4.35 -18.05 5.74
CA VAL A 146 5.15 -19.18 6.21
C VAL A 146 4.82 -19.40 7.68
N PHE A 147 4.46 -20.63 8.02
CA PHE A 147 4.13 -21.03 9.39
C PHE A 147 5.26 -21.88 9.96
N THR A 148 5.50 -21.79 11.27
CA THR A 148 6.49 -22.60 11.96
C THR A 148 6.12 -24.09 11.89
N ALA A 149 7.13 -24.95 11.70
CA ALA A 149 6.92 -26.40 11.66
C ALA A 149 6.33 -26.88 13.00
N GLY A 150 5.05 -27.27 12.99
CA GLY A 150 4.30 -27.71 14.16
C GLY A 150 3.07 -26.85 14.51
N ALA A 151 2.96 -25.65 13.95
CA ALA A 151 1.69 -24.91 13.96
C ALA A 151 0.78 -25.52 12.89
N GLY A 152 -0.31 -26.18 13.31
CA GLY A 152 -1.33 -26.63 12.36
C GLY A 152 -1.75 -25.46 11.48
N LYS A 153 -1.83 -25.68 10.16
CA LYS A 153 -2.52 -24.72 9.29
C LYS A 153 -3.93 -24.49 9.86
N PRO A 154 -4.42 -23.25 9.89
CA PRO A 154 -5.81 -22.99 10.25
C PRO A 154 -6.77 -23.73 9.31
#